data_AF-A0A7J8WLU5-F1
#
_entry.id   AF-A0A7J8WLU5-F1
#
_cell.length_a   1.000
_cell.length_b   1.000
_cell.length_c   1.000
_cell.angle_alpha   90.00
_cell.angle_beta   90.00
_cell.angle_gamma   90.00
#
_symmetry.space_group_name_H-M   'P 1'
#
loop_
_entity.id
_entity.type
_entity.pdbx_description
1 polymer ?
#
loop_
_entity_poly.entity_id
_entity_poly.type
_entity_poly.pdbx_seq_one_letter_code
_entity_poly.pdbx_strand_id
1 'polypeptide(L)'
;MVGEGVKTVSLTLGEKKLEVVCEMERDPATFVESLKKRGYGVQLVDVQEQEPPFLPRKRVVILSGCPIGREDPVELPSDVRCLRIFECPDIRSLSDMPFFQQTNKLGFCSIHHCRGIESVLDLSSTSQPCNSFQNLELLWLENLDNLHMLVKVAEEASVVSTSSSLPMPGIFSHLESFVIKGCPNMKQLFPCKLAHDLQNLKKLVVCHCVQMEEIISSEEEEESRKGKGINTRTRFSLPKLQELVLAYLPELKSICSSNRAVICDSLWDIEVRECMKLKRMPLYLPQFRDTHQSVPSEDICISPREWWESVEWDYPKAKEVLRPWLYFV
;
A
#
# COMPACT_ATOMS: atom_id res chain seq x y z
N MET A 1 13.70 -15.30 -36.35
CA MET A 1 13.52 -14.63 -35.05
C MET A 1 12.02 -14.52 -34.84
N VAL A 2 11.44 -15.48 -34.12
CA VAL A 2 10.01 -15.52 -33.83
C VAL A 2 9.80 -14.70 -32.56
N GLY A 3 9.02 -13.62 -32.65
CA GLY A 3 8.64 -12.86 -31.47
C GLY A 3 7.82 -13.73 -30.53
N GLU A 4 8.27 -13.88 -29.29
CA GLU A 4 7.46 -14.50 -28.23
C GLU A 4 6.29 -13.56 -27.95
N GLY A 5 5.11 -13.90 -28.49
CA GLY A 5 3.88 -13.16 -28.25
C GLY A 5 3.39 -13.36 -26.81
N VAL A 6 3.00 -12.27 -26.16
CA VAL A 6 2.21 -12.28 -24.91
C VAL A 6 1.00 -13.17 -25.15
N LYS A 7 0.79 -14.21 -24.34
CA LYS A 7 -0.41 -15.06 -24.40
C LYS A 7 -1.29 -14.74 -23.22
N THR A 8 -2.49 -14.25 -23.48
CA THR A 8 -3.50 -14.01 -22.46
C THR A 8 -4.55 -15.10 -22.50
N VAL A 9 -4.84 -15.66 -21.34
CA VAL A 9 -5.98 -16.53 -21.09
C VAL A 9 -7.04 -15.73 -20.34
N SER A 10 -8.11 -15.34 -21.00
CA SER A 10 -9.32 -14.90 -20.31
C SER A 10 -10.21 -16.11 -19.98
N LEU A 11 -10.93 -16.03 -18.88
CA LEU A 11 -11.92 -16.98 -18.46
C LEU A 11 -13.19 -16.24 -18.14
N THR A 12 -14.33 -16.68 -18.66
CA THR A 12 -15.63 -16.06 -18.45
C THR A 12 -16.64 -17.08 -17.93
N LEU A 13 -17.35 -16.71 -16.87
CA LEU A 13 -18.48 -17.47 -16.32
C LEU A 13 -19.59 -16.49 -15.95
N GLY A 14 -20.59 -16.33 -16.82
CA GLY A 14 -21.60 -15.27 -16.67
C GLY A 14 -20.98 -13.88 -16.82
N GLU A 15 -21.20 -12.99 -15.84
CA GLU A 15 -20.60 -11.64 -15.78
C GLU A 15 -19.17 -11.63 -15.19
N LYS A 16 -18.66 -12.78 -14.72
CA LYS A 16 -17.35 -12.90 -14.04
C LYS A 16 -16.23 -13.13 -15.05
N LYS A 17 -15.07 -12.48 -14.86
CA LYS A 17 -13.93 -12.52 -15.79
C LYS A 17 -12.60 -12.73 -15.06
N LEU A 18 -11.92 -13.85 -15.30
CA LEU A 18 -10.54 -14.07 -14.84
C LEU A 18 -9.59 -13.94 -16.03
N GLU A 19 -8.73 -12.93 -16.06
CA GLU A 19 -7.72 -12.78 -17.12
C GLU A 19 -6.33 -13.08 -16.58
N VAL A 20 -5.64 -14.02 -17.21
CA VAL A 20 -4.24 -14.32 -16.91
C VAL A 20 -3.41 -13.93 -18.11
N VAL A 21 -2.59 -12.90 -17.94
CA VAL A 21 -1.71 -12.36 -18.99
C VAL A 21 -0.29 -12.81 -18.69
N CYS A 22 0.23 -13.77 -19.45
CA CYS A 22 1.58 -14.30 -19.25
C CYS A 22 2.42 -14.20 -20.53
N GLU A 23 3.58 -13.54 -20.44
CA GLU A 23 4.72 -13.82 -21.34
C GLU A 23 5.40 -15.12 -20.87
N MET A 24 5.24 -16.19 -21.64
CA MET A 24 5.48 -17.57 -21.20
C MET A 24 6.85 -18.12 -21.63
N GLU A 25 7.60 -18.66 -20.67
CA GLU A 25 8.60 -19.74 -20.89
C GLU A 25 7.99 -21.15 -20.64
N ARG A 26 6.75 -21.27 -20.13
CA ARG A 26 6.05 -22.55 -19.92
C ARG A 26 4.57 -22.50 -20.30
N ASP A 27 4.01 -23.66 -20.63
CA ASP A 27 2.66 -23.84 -21.18
C ASP A 27 1.54 -23.48 -20.18
N PRO A 28 0.60 -22.56 -20.51
CA PRO A 28 -0.55 -22.23 -19.66
C PRO A 28 -1.56 -23.36 -19.52
N ALA A 29 -1.43 -24.43 -20.32
CA ALA A 29 -2.44 -25.47 -20.47
C ALA A 29 -2.88 -26.12 -19.14
N THR A 30 -1.97 -26.34 -18.18
CA THR A 30 -2.32 -26.99 -16.91
C THR A 30 -3.16 -26.11 -15.98
N PHE A 31 -2.86 -24.81 -15.91
CA PHE A 31 -3.65 -23.83 -15.16
C PHE A 31 -5.03 -23.66 -15.80
N VAL A 32 -5.06 -23.56 -17.13
CA VAL A 32 -6.30 -23.48 -17.91
C VAL A 32 -7.15 -24.75 -17.78
N GLU A 33 -6.53 -25.94 -17.78
CA GLU A 33 -7.23 -27.21 -17.56
C GLU A 33 -7.79 -27.34 -16.15
N SER A 34 -7.05 -26.89 -15.13
CA SER A 34 -7.53 -26.87 -13.74
C SER A 34 -8.81 -26.03 -13.62
N LEU A 35 -8.85 -24.88 -14.30
CA LEU A 35 -10.02 -23.99 -14.30
C LEU A 35 -11.16 -24.49 -15.20
N LYS A 36 -10.87 -25.08 -16.37
CA LYS A 36 -11.88 -25.73 -17.21
C LYS A 36 -12.60 -26.87 -16.47
N LYS A 37 -11.86 -27.67 -15.69
CA LYS A 37 -12.43 -28.74 -14.86
C LYS A 37 -13.38 -28.22 -13.78
N ARG A 38 -13.26 -26.95 -13.38
CA ARG A 38 -14.14 -26.27 -12.41
C ARG A 38 -15.32 -25.54 -13.06
N GLY A 39 -15.52 -25.69 -14.38
CA GLY A 39 -16.67 -25.13 -15.10
C GLY A 39 -16.49 -23.68 -15.59
N TYR A 40 -15.29 -23.11 -15.47
CA TYR A 40 -14.99 -21.78 -16.03
C TYR A 40 -14.79 -21.87 -17.55
N GLY A 41 -15.52 -21.05 -18.32
CA GLY A 41 -15.28 -20.88 -19.75
C GLY A 41 -13.94 -20.20 -19.98
N VAL A 42 -13.18 -20.59 -21.00
CA VAL A 42 -11.83 -20.06 -21.25
C VAL A 42 -11.72 -19.58 -22.68
N GLN A 43 -11.31 -18.32 -22.85
CA GLN A 43 -11.05 -17.69 -24.13
C GLN A 43 -9.66 -17.03 -24.11
N LEU A 44 -8.80 -17.36 -25.06
CA LEU A 44 -7.52 -16.65 -25.23
C LEU A 44 -7.77 -15.32 -25.95
N VAL A 45 -7.27 -14.19 -25.44
CA VAL A 45 -7.53 -12.85 -26.02
C VAL A 45 -6.28 -11.98 -26.00
N ASP A 46 -5.73 -11.58 -27.14
CA ASP A 46 -4.63 -10.62 -27.18
C ASP A 46 -5.07 -9.26 -26.60
N VAL A 47 -4.40 -8.80 -25.53
CA VAL A 47 -4.74 -7.53 -24.88
C VAL A 47 -4.00 -6.39 -25.59
N GLN A 48 -4.74 -5.40 -26.08
CA GLN A 48 -4.18 -4.11 -26.51
C GLN A 48 -4.18 -3.13 -25.32
N GLU A 49 -2.99 -2.60 -25.00
CA GLU A 49 -2.67 -1.86 -23.78
C GLU A 49 -3.37 -0.49 -23.65
N GLN A 50 -3.99 -0.23 -22.50
CA GLN A 50 -4.09 1.11 -21.89
C GLN A 50 -3.98 0.98 -20.38
N GLU A 51 -2.76 1.02 -19.84
CA GLU A 51 -2.49 1.03 -18.40
C GLU A 51 -1.07 1.59 -18.13
N PRO A 52 -0.77 2.06 -16.90
CA PRO A 52 0.32 3.00 -16.64
C PRO A 52 1.72 2.45 -16.97
N PRO A 53 2.71 3.33 -17.24
CA PRO A 53 3.90 3.00 -18.03
C PRO A 53 4.98 2.15 -17.33
N PHE A 54 4.70 1.55 -16.17
CA PHE A 54 5.73 0.97 -15.29
C PHE A 54 5.60 -0.54 -15.00
N LEU A 55 4.71 -1.26 -15.68
CA LEU A 55 4.44 -2.66 -15.32
C LEU A 55 5.36 -3.65 -16.05
N PRO A 56 5.93 -4.65 -15.35
CA PRO A 56 6.58 -5.76 -16.00
C PRO A 56 5.54 -6.57 -16.80
N ARG A 57 5.74 -6.69 -18.12
CA ARG A 57 4.84 -7.41 -19.05
C ARG A 57 4.78 -8.93 -18.85
N LYS A 58 5.54 -9.49 -17.88
CA LYS A 58 5.60 -10.93 -17.61
C LYS A 58 4.83 -11.31 -16.34
N ARG A 59 3.99 -12.34 -16.44
CA ARG A 59 3.36 -13.08 -15.34
C ARG A 59 2.40 -12.23 -14.49
N VAL A 60 1.38 -11.72 -15.18
CA VAL A 60 0.29 -10.93 -14.61
C VAL A 60 -0.95 -11.82 -14.49
N VAL A 61 -1.60 -11.77 -13.34
CA VAL A 61 -2.89 -12.42 -13.09
C VAL A 61 -3.89 -11.34 -12.70
N ILE A 62 -5.06 -11.34 -13.32
CA ILE A 62 -6.17 -10.43 -13.09
C ILE A 62 -7.40 -11.27 -12.73
N LEU A 63 -7.85 -11.17 -11.49
CA LEU A 63 -9.05 -11.82 -10.99
C LEU A 63 -10.18 -10.79 -11.02
N SER A 64 -11.28 -11.02 -11.77
CA SER A 64 -12.44 -10.11 -11.77
C SER A 64 -13.75 -10.86 -11.51
N GLY A 65 -14.51 -10.42 -10.50
CA GLY A 65 -15.80 -11.02 -10.15
C GLY A 65 -15.72 -12.47 -9.64
N CYS A 66 -14.52 -12.97 -9.36
CA CYS A 66 -14.32 -14.36 -8.95
C CYS A 66 -14.81 -14.56 -7.50
N PRO A 67 -15.53 -15.66 -7.19
CA PRO A 67 -15.88 -16.01 -5.83
C PRO A 67 -14.65 -16.63 -5.14
N ILE A 68 -13.68 -15.79 -4.77
CA ILE A 68 -12.44 -16.25 -4.16
C ILE A 68 -12.61 -16.17 -2.65
N GLY A 69 -12.80 -17.32 -2.03
CA GLY A 69 -12.98 -17.47 -0.59
C GLY A 69 -12.48 -18.82 -0.10
N ARG A 70 -12.55 -19.04 1.21
CA ARG A 70 -12.03 -20.25 1.88
C ARG A 70 -12.59 -21.57 1.35
N GLU A 71 -13.77 -21.56 0.75
CA GLU A 71 -14.47 -22.79 0.34
C GLU A 71 -14.04 -23.31 -1.05
N ASP A 72 -13.40 -22.50 -1.91
CA ASP A 72 -12.85 -22.94 -3.22
C ASP A 72 -11.63 -22.08 -3.66
N PRO A 73 -10.43 -22.32 -3.10
CA PRO A 73 -9.27 -21.50 -3.40
C PRO A 73 -8.79 -21.70 -4.85
N VAL A 74 -8.58 -20.59 -5.55
CA VAL A 74 -7.93 -20.56 -6.86
C VAL A 74 -6.43 -20.80 -6.68
N GLU A 75 -5.91 -21.89 -7.27
CA GLU A 75 -4.47 -22.18 -7.28
C GLU A 75 -3.79 -21.36 -8.37
N LEU A 76 -3.16 -20.25 -7.98
CA LEU A 76 -2.38 -19.41 -8.88
C LEU A 76 -0.96 -19.97 -9.10
N PRO A 77 -0.34 -19.76 -10.28
CA PRO A 77 1.03 -20.16 -10.53
C PRO A 77 1.99 -19.54 -9.50
N SER A 78 2.93 -20.32 -8.96
CA SER A 78 3.83 -19.86 -7.88
C SER A 78 4.77 -18.72 -8.28
N ASP A 79 4.87 -18.42 -9.58
CA ASP A 79 5.81 -17.49 -10.15
C ASP A 79 5.19 -16.18 -10.67
N VAL A 80 3.92 -15.94 -10.32
CA VAL A 80 3.19 -14.68 -10.55
C VAL A 80 3.94 -13.52 -9.91
N ARG A 81 4.14 -12.45 -10.69
CA ARG A 81 4.79 -11.21 -10.25
C ARG A 81 3.83 -10.06 -10.06
N CYS A 82 2.73 -10.05 -10.82
CA CYS A 82 1.70 -9.04 -10.73
C CYS A 82 0.35 -9.71 -10.54
N LEU A 83 -0.36 -9.31 -9.48
CA LEU A 83 -1.69 -9.79 -9.17
C LEU A 83 -2.64 -8.62 -9.06
N ARG A 84 -3.75 -8.67 -9.79
CA ARG A 84 -4.82 -7.69 -9.68
C ARG A 84 -6.13 -8.36 -9.37
N ILE A 85 -6.92 -7.73 -8.52
CA ILE A 85 -8.18 -8.27 -8.04
C ILE A 85 -9.23 -7.17 -8.19
N PHE A 86 -10.32 -7.46 -8.89
CA PHE A 86 -11.40 -6.55 -9.19
C PHE A 86 -12.73 -7.18 -8.80
N GLU A 87 -13.56 -6.44 -8.07
CA GLU A 87 -14.97 -6.81 -7.83
C GLU A 87 -15.19 -8.23 -7.28
N CYS A 88 -14.24 -8.77 -6.51
CA CYS A 88 -14.36 -10.08 -5.88
C CYS A 88 -15.15 -9.91 -4.55
N PRO A 89 -16.39 -10.45 -4.43
CA PRO A 89 -17.25 -10.15 -3.30
C PRO A 89 -16.93 -10.97 -2.04
N ASP A 90 -16.40 -12.19 -2.22
CA ASP A 90 -16.25 -13.18 -1.14
C ASP A 90 -14.90 -13.10 -0.41
N ILE A 91 -13.96 -12.32 -0.94
CA ILE A 91 -12.63 -12.18 -0.34
C ILE A 91 -12.67 -11.22 0.85
N ARG A 92 -12.27 -11.71 2.03
CA ARG A 92 -12.17 -10.90 3.26
C ARG A 92 -10.75 -10.45 3.56
N SER A 93 -9.78 -11.29 3.20
CA SER A 93 -8.36 -10.97 3.26
C SER A 93 -7.59 -11.67 2.14
N LEU A 94 -6.44 -11.11 1.74
CA LEU A 94 -5.53 -11.82 0.83
C LEU A 94 -5.00 -13.10 1.49
N SER A 95 -4.91 -13.12 2.82
CA SER A 95 -4.56 -14.33 3.58
C SER A 95 -5.53 -15.50 3.38
N ASP A 96 -6.75 -15.27 2.89
CA ASP A 96 -7.70 -16.34 2.56
C ASP A 96 -7.28 -17.13 1.31
N MET A 97 -6.35 -16.60 0.49
CA MET A 97 -5.81 -17.34 -0.65
C MET A 97 -4.53 -18.08 -0.25
N PRO A 98 -4.48 -19.42 -0.39
CA PRO A 98 -3.28 -20.23 -0.12
C PRO A 98 -2.05 -19.78 -0.93
N PHE A 99 -2.28 -19.17 -2.09
CA PHE A 99 -1.25 -18.63 -2.97
C PHE A 99 -0.27 -17.68 -2.24
N PHE A 100 -0.75 -16.77 -1.39
CA PHE A 100 0.14 -15.81 -0.74
C PHE A 100 1.10 -16.47 0.26
N GLN A 101 0.75 -17.63 0.81
CA GLN A 101 1.65 -18.41 1.67
C GLN A 101 2.75 -19.13 0.87
N GLN A 102 2.55 -19.30 -0.44
CA GLN A 102 3.38 -20.16 -1.29
C GLN A 102 4.28 -19.37 -2.25
N THR A 103 3.97 -18.09 -2.52
CA THR A 103 4.79 -17.24 -3.37
C THR A 103 5.64 -16.25 -2.57
N ASN A 104 6.88 -16.06 -3.02
CA ASN A 104 7.75 -14.96 -2.60
C ASN A 104 8.12 -14.07 -3.80
N LYS A 105 7.48 -14.21 -4.96
CA LYS A 105 7.86 -13.50 -6.19
C LYS A 105 6.94 -12.34 -6.55
N LEU A 106 5.85 -12.17 -5.81
CA LEU A 106 4.88 -11.13 -6.06
C LEU A 106 5.51 -9.76 -5.78
N GLY A 107 5.68 -8.96 -6.83
CA GLY A 107 6.18 -7.58 -6.76
C GLY A 107 5.07 -6.54 -6.82
N PHE A 108 3.95 -6.85 -7.48
CA PHE A 108 2.87 -5.90 -7.71
C PHE A 108 1.53 -6.51 -7.31
N CYS A 109 0.77 -5.83 -6.46
CA CYS A 109 -0.56 -6.23 -6.07
C CYS A 109 -1.51 -5.04 -6.14
N SER A 110 -2.64 -5.20 -6.82
CA SER A 110 -3.71 -4.21 -6.80
C SER A 110 -5.07 -4.83 -6.51
N ILE A 111 -5.88 -4.14 -5.72
CA ILE A 111 -7.22 -4.57 -5.33
C ILE A 111 -8.16 -3.40 -5.53
N HIS A 112 -9.22 -3.61 -6.31
CA HIS A 112 -10.19 -2.60 -6.64
C HIS A 112 -11.61 -3.13 -6.41
N HIS A 113 -12.48 -2.31 -5.82
CA HIS A 113 -13.93 -2.57 -5.71
C HIS A 113 -14.30 -3.89 -4.98
N CYS A 114 -13.42 -4.42 -4.13
CA CYS A 114 -13.66 -5.63 -3.36
C CYS A 114 -14.28 -5.30 -2.00
N ARG A 115 -15.61 -5.22 -1.94
CA ARG A 115 -16.35 -4.81 -0.73
C ARG A 115 -16.19 -5.76 0.46
N GLY A 116 -15.84 -7.02 0.23
CA GLY A 116 -15.66 -8.00 1.32
C GLY A 116 -14.40 -7.79 2.15
N ILE A 117 -13.39 -7.06 1.64
CA ILE A 117 -12.09 -6.97 2.29
C ILE A 117 -12.16 -6.10 3.54
N GLU A 118 -11.87 -6.74 4.67
CA GLU A 118 -11.81 -6.12 5.98
C GLU A 118 -10.35 -5.77 6.36
N SER A 119 -9.42 -6.67 6.00
CA SER A 119 -7.98 -6.45 6.11
C SER A 119 -7.20 -7.03 4.93
N VAL A 120 -6.13 -6.35 4.50
CA VAL A 120 -5.29 -6.86 3.39
C VAL A 120 -4.61 -8.16 3.83
N LEU A 121 -4.11 -8.20 5.05
CA LEU A 121 -3.46 -9.35 5.67
C LEU A 121 -4.12 -9.68 7.01
N ASP A 122 -4.38 -10.96 7.26
CA ASP A 122 -4.77 -11.48 8.57
C ASP A 122 -3.71 -12.49 9.08
N LEU A 123 -2.90 -12.03 10.03
CA LEU A 123 -1.85 -12.80 10.69
C LEU A 123 -2.32 -13.39 12.03
N SER A 124 -3.58 -13.19 12.42
CA SER A 124 -4.10 -13.66 13.72
C SER A 124 -4.21 -15.19 13.82
N SER A 125 -4.37 -15.87 12.68
CA SER A 125 -4.65 -17.31 12.61
C SER A 125 -3.42 -18.15 12.20
N THR A 126 -2.26 -17.52 12.03
CA THR A 126 -1.10 -18.14 11.38
C THR A 126 -0.03 -18.49 12.43
N SER A 127 0.28 -19.79 12.53
CA SER A 127 1.29 -20.33 13.47
C SER A 127 2.74 -20.21 12.98
N GLN A 128 2.97 -19.63 11.80
CA GLN A 128 4.29 -19.47 11.19
C GLN A 128 4.51 -18.04 10.69
N PRO A 129 5.72 -17.48 10.75
CA PRO A 129 5.99 -16.14 10.21
C PRO A 129 5.62 -16.08 8.72
N CYS A 130 4.67 -15.21 8.40
CA CYS A 130 4.19 -15.00 7.05
C CYS A 130 5.17 -14.09 6.31
N ASN A 131 5.97 -14.63 5.39
CA ASN A 131 6.83 -13.84 4.51
C ASN A 131 6.07 -13.30 3.29
N SER A 132 4.74 -13.45 3.26
CA SER A 132 3.90 -12.90 2.21
C SER A 132 4.11 -11.40 2.12
N PHE A 133 4.33 -10.92 0.89
CA PHE A 133 4.59 -9.52 0.55
C PHE A 133 5.98 -8.96 0.89
N GLN A 134 6.90 -9.72 1.47
CA GLN A 134 8.26 -9.21 1.74
C GLN A 134 8.91 -8.60 0.49
N ASN A 135 8.67 -9.19 -0.69
CA ASN A 135 9.19 -8.75 -1.98
C ASN A 135 8.19 -7.89 -2.79
N LEU A 136 7.08 -7.49 -2.17
CA LEU A 136 6.11 -6.61 -2.80
C LEU A 136 6.71 -5.22 -2.92
N GLU A 137 6.81 -4.73 -4.15
CA GLU A 137 7.30 -3.40 -4.52
C GLU A 137 6.16 -2.39 -4.60
N LEU A 138 4.96 -2.82 -5.01
CA LEU A 138 3.79 -1.95 -5.15
C LEU A 138 2.52 -2.59 -4.60
N LEU A 139 1.82 -1.84 -3.75
CA LEU A 139 0.47 -2.15 -3.27
C LEU A 139 -0.51 -1.01 -3.64
N TRP A 140 -1.56 -1.33 -4.38
CA TRP A 140 -2.65 -0.41 -4.71
C TRP A 140 -3.97 -0.93 -4.17
N LEU A 141 -4.63 -0.14 -3.32
CA LEU A 141 -5.94 -0.43 -2.76
C LEU A 141 -6.94 0.64 -3.20
N GLU A 142 -8.07 0.25 -3.78
CA GLU A 142 -9.05 1.22 -4.29
C GLU A 142 -10.49 0.79 -4.08
N ASN A 143 -11.31 1.72 -3.59
CA ASN A 143 -12.74 1.53 -3.40
C ASN A 143 -13.07 0.27 -2.58
N LEU A 144 -12.38 0.10 -1.46
CA LEU A 144 -12.56 -1.01 -0.52
C LEU A 144 -13.37 -0.55 0.69
N ASP A 145 -14.70 -0.62 0.57
CA ASP A 145 -15.63 -0.01 1.52
C ASP A 145 -15.44 -0.52 2.96
N ASN A 146 -15.22 -1.82 3.17
CA ASN A 146 -15.08 -2.42 4.51
C ASN A 146 -13.64 -2.48 5.03
N LEU A 147 -12.66 -1.99 4.26
CA LEU A 147 -11.26 -2.00 4.68
C LEU A 147 -11.06 -1.01 5.83
N HIS A 148 -10.66 -1.54 6.99
CA HIS A 148 -10.42 -0.75 8.19
C HIS A 148 -9.03 -0.99 8.81
N MET A 149 -8.27 -1.97 8.32
CA MET A 149 -6.92 -2.28 8.78
C MET A 149 -6.07 -2.91 7.67
N LEU A 150 -4.78 -2.55 7.54
CA LEU A 150 -3.90 -3.21 6.57
C LEU A 150 -3.51 -4.61 7.01
N VAL A 151 -3.02 -4.73 8.24
CA VAL A 151 -2.49 -5.97 8.80
C VAL A 151 -3.14 -6.22 10.14
N LYS A 152 -3.95 -7.27 10.22
CA LYS A 152 -4.53 -7.76 11.46
C LYS A 152 -3.56 -8.72 12.13
N VAL A 153 -3.24 -8.46 13.40
CA VAL A 153 -2.31 -9.27 14.21
C VAL A 153 -3.08 -9.82 15.40
N ALA A 154 -2.75 -11.02 15.87
CA ALA A 154 -3.32 -11.51 17.13
C ALA A 154 -2.86 -10.60 18.28
N GLU A 155 -3.80 -10.02 19.01
CA GLU A 155 -3.51 -9.49 20.33
C GLU A 155 -3.15 -10.69 21.22
N GLU A 156 -1.92 -10.76 21.70
CA GLU A 156 -1.56 -11.73 22.73
C GLU A 156 -2.41 -11.43 23.96
N ALA A 157 -3.50 -12.18 24.12
CA ALA A 157 -4.33 -12.16 25.30
C ALA A 157 -3.48 -12.63 26.49
N SER A 158 -2.96 -11.68 27.26
CA SER A 158 -2.63 -11.77 28.69
C SER A 158 -2.24 -13.17 29.20
N VAL A 159 -0.96 -13.52 29.17
CA VAL A 159 -0.32 -14.28 30.27
C VAL A 159 1.20 -14.14 30.22
N VAL A 160 1.74 -13.49 31.26
CA VAL A 160 3.13 -13.60 31.76
C VAL A 160 4.25 -13.07 30.85
N SER A 161 4.65 -11.83 31.15
CA SER A 161 6.03 -11.35 31.27
C SER A 161 7.14 -12.11 30.54
N THR A 162 7.35 -11.81 29.26
CA THR A 162 8.71 -11.59 28.73
C THR A 162 8.67 -10.48 27.70
N SER A 163 9.48 -9.45 27.94
CA SER A 163 9.83 -8.42 26.98
C SER A 163 10.45 -9.03 25.72
N SER A 164 9.63 -9.27 24.71
CA SER A 164 10.08 -9.29 23.33
C SER A 164 8.90 -8.83 22.48
N SER A 165 8.85 -7.54 22.19
CA SER A 165 8.15 -7.06 21.01
C SER A 165 8.85 -7.76 19.83
N LEU A 166 8.34 -8.92 19.42
CA LEU A 166 8.82 -9.55 18.20
C LEU A 166 8.64 -8.49 17.11
N PRO A 167 9.71 -8.09 16.40
CA PRO A 167 9.54 -7.24 15.23
C PRO A 167 8.51 -7.94 14.35
N MET A 168 7.53 -7.16 13.87
CA MET A 168 6.63 -7.67 12.85
C MET A 168 7.47 -8.30 11.73
N PRO A 169 6.98 -9.37 11.08
CA PRO A 169 7.69 -9.89 9.91
C PRO A 169 7.91 -8.73 8.94
N GLY A 170 9.04 -8.73 8.22
CA GLY A 170 9.38 -7.70 7.23
C GLY A 170 8.44 -7.73 6.02
N ILE A 171 7.15 -7.51 6.26
CA ILE A 171 6.04 -7.73 5.33
C ILE A 171 6.10 -6.72 4.21
N PHE A 172 6.56 -5.50 4.49
CA PHE A 172 6.68 -4.44 3.49
C PHE A 172 8.12 -3.99 3.28
N SER A 173 9.10 -4.83 3.58
CA SER A 173 10.52 -4.44 3.54
C SER A 173 11.00 -3.99 2.16
N HIS A 174 10.42 -4.47 1.05
CA HIS A 174 10.77 -4.01 -0.32
C HIS A 174 9.72 -3.08 -0.93
N LEU A 175 8.73 -2.63 -0.16
CA LEU A 175 7.65 -1.80 -0.67
C LEU A 175 8.20 -0.43 -1.08
N GLU A 176 8.07 -0.11 -2.36
CA GLU A 176 8.52 1.15 -2.96
C GLU A 176 7.35 2.10 -3.22
N SER A 177 6.17 1.58 -3.52
CA SER A 177 4.99 2.40 -3.84
C SER A 177 3.74 1.89 -3.14
N PHE A 178 3.07 2.76 -2.41
CA PHE A 178 1.79 2.47 -1.78
C PHE A 178 0.73 3.47 -2.22
N VAL A 179 -0.40 2.95 -2.70
CA VAL A 179 -1.54 3.75 -3.15
C VAL A 179 -2.79 3.26 -2.44
N ILE A 180 -3.53 4.15 -1.79
CA ILE A 180 -4.87 3.87 -1.26
C ILE A 180 -5.84 4.97 -1.71
N LYS A 181 -6.95 4.57 -2.32
CA LYS A 181 -7.97 5.49 -2.84
C LYS A 181 -9.37 5.05 -2.44
N GLY A 182 -10.22 5.96 -1.96
CA GLY A 182 -11.64 5.68 -1.74
C GLY A 182 -11.91 4.53 -0.75
N CYS A 183 -11.16 4.44 0.34
CA CYS A 183 -11.39 3.44 1.40
C CYS A 183 -11.96 4.16 2.64
N PRO A 184 -13.29 4.33 2.73
CA PRO A 184 -13.92 5.28 3.65
C PRO A 184 -13.86 4.89 5.13
N ASN A 185 -13.73 3.59 5.46
CA ASN A 185 -13.70 3.10 6.84
C ASN A 185 -12.28 2.99 7.43
N MET A 186 -11.25 3.33 6.65
CA MET A 186 -9.86 3.28 7.08
C MET A 186 -9.52 4.51 7.94
N LYS A 187 -9.21 4.29 9.23
CA LYS A 187 -8.86 5.39 10.17
C LYS A 187 -7.36 5.60 10.36
N GLN A 188 -6.60 4.52 10.34
CA GLN A 188 -5.15 4.53 10.52
C GLN A 188 -4.53 3.69 9.43
N LEU A 189 -3.59 4.25 8.65
CA LEU A 189 -3.03 3.53 7.51
C LEU A 189 -2.00 2.48 7.94
N PHE A 190 -0.89 2.92 8.52
CA PHE A 190 0.18 2.04 8.98
C PHE A 190 0.24 1.98 10.51
N PRO A 191 0.18 0.78 11.10
CA PRO A 191 0.58 0.59 12.49
C PRO A 191 2.03 1.04 12.71
N CYS A 192 2.32 1.68 13.85
CA CYS A 192 3.69 2.09 14.23
C CYS A 192 4.71 0.94 14.09
N LYS A 193 4.29 -0.30 14.37
CA LYS A 193 5.12 -1.50 14.29
C LYS A 193 5.64 -1.80 12.87
N LEU A 194 4.95 -1.34 11.82
CA LEU A 194 5.38 -1.48 10.42
C LEU A 194 6.27 -0.35 9.95
N ALA A 195 6.48 0.68 10.76
CA ALA A 195 7.22 1.87 10.36
C ALA A 195 8.67 1.52 9.92
N HIS A 196 9.30 0.54 10.57
CA HIS A 196 10.64 0.07 10.18
C HIS A 196 10.68 -0.61 8.81
N ASP A 197 9.58 -1.18 8.33
CA ASP A 197 9.53 -1.84 7.01
C ASP A 197 9.46 -0.83 5.86
N LEU A 198 9.04 0.40 6.13
CA LEU A 198 8.79 1.43 5.12
C LEU A 198 10.07 2.18 4.66
N GLN A 199 11.27 1.71 5.02
CA GLN A 199 12.53 2.39 4.64
C GLN A 199 12.77 2.46 3.13
N ASN A 200 12.14 1.57 2.36
CA ASN A 200 12.25 1.53 0.91
C ASN A 200 11.14 2.30 0.17
N LEU A 201 10.17 2.85 0.90
CA LEU A 201 9.02 3.53 0.31
C LEU A 201 9.48 4.81 -0.40
N LYS A 202 9.21 4.90 -1.71
CA LYS A 202 9.47 6.04 -2.59
C LYS A 202 8.21 6.86 -2.85
N LYS A 203 7.05 6.21 -2.93
CA LYS A 203 5.78 6.87 -3.26
C LYS A 203 4.69 6.48 -2.28
N LEU A 204 4.00 7.48 -1.72
CA LEU A 204 2.82 7.30 -0.88
C LEU A 204 1.68 8.17 -1.39
N VAL A 205 0.58 7.53 -1.80
CA VAL A 205 -0.63 8.21 -2.27
C VAL A 205 -1.82 7.78 -1.40
N VAL A 206 -2.47 8.74 -0.77
CA VAL A 206 -3.67 8.54 0.06
C VAL A 206 -4.74 9.53 -0.39
N CYS A 207 -5.80 9.03 -1.03
CA CYS A 207 -6.85 9.90 -1.58
C CYS A 207 -8.26 9.42 -1.21
N HIS A 208 -9.18 10.34 -0.92
CA HIS A 208 -10.60 10.02 -0.69
C HIS A 208 -10.88 8.99 0.42
N CYS A 209 -9.96 8.81 1.38
CA CYS A 209 -10.18 7.99 2.58
C CYS A 209 -10.77 8.87 3.67
N VAL A 210 -12.09 9.08 3.64
CA VAL A 210 -12.74 10.18 4.37
C VAL A 210 -12.67 10.10 5.90
N GLN A 211 -12.53 8.89 6.49
CA GLN A 211 -12.35 8.72 7.94
C GLN A 211 -10.87 8.59 8.36
N MET A 212 -9.91 8.75 7.43
CA MET A 212 -8.49 8.65 7.76
C MET A 212 -8.10 9.73 8.76
N GLU A 213 -7.67 9.32 9.95
CA GLU A 213 -7.23 10.22 11.03
C GLU A 213 -5.70 10.32 11.07
N GLU A 214 -5.01 9.20 10.81
CA GLU A 214 -3.55 9.09 10.93
C GLU A 214 -2.92 8.24 9.82
N ILE A 215 -1.81 8.70 9.24
CA ILE A 215 -1.05 7.89 8.27
C ILE A 215 -0.20 6.83 8.99
N ILE A 216 0.48 7.21 10.06
CA ILE A 216 1.25 6.31 10.92
C ILE A 216 0.73 6.46 12.34
N SER A 217 0.17 5.39 12.89
CA SER A 217 -0.40 5.40 14.24
C SER A 217 0.66 5.47 15.33
N SER A 218 0.28 5.82 16.56
CA SER A 218 1.13 5.76 17.76
C SER A 218 0.86 4.51 18.61
N GLU A 219 1.86 4.05 19.37
CA GLU A 219 1.74 2.94 20.34
C GLU A 219 1.29 3.43 21.73
N GLU A 220 0.38 4.40 21.79
CA GLU A 220 0.08 5.17 23.02
C GLU A 220 -0.49 4.35 24.20
N GLU A 221 -0.80 3.07 24.04
CA GLU A 221 -1.24 2.22 25.15
C GLU A 221 -0.11 1.68 26.04
N GLU A 222 1.16 1.69 25.59
CA GLU A 222 2.29 1.22 26.42
C GLU A 222 3.08 2.33 27.13
N GLU A 223 3.16 3.52 26.55
CA GLU A 223 3.92 4.63 27.14
C GLU A 223 3.22 5.25 28.36
N SER A 224 1.89 5.16 28.46
CA SER A 224 1.14 5.59 29.64
C SER A 224 1.31 4.66 30.86
N ARG A 225 1.86 3.45 30.68
CA ARG A 225 2.15 2.49 31.77
C ARG A 225 3.62 2.45 32.19
N LYS A 226 4.54 2.96 31.37
CA LYS A 226 5.95 3.09 31.75
C LYS A 226 6.22 4.56 32.03
N GLY A 227 6.05 4.94 33.30
CA GLY A 227 6.44 6.24 33.85
C GLY A 227 7.93 6.54 33.67
N LYS A 228 8.34 6.84 32.44
CA LYS A 228 9.68 7.27 32.08
C LYS A 228 9.53 8.41 31.09
N GLY A 229 9.46 9.62 31.64
CA GLY A 229 9.75 10.83 30.91
C GLY A 229 11.15 10.74 30.32
N ILE A 230 11.25 10.24 29.10
CA ILE A 230 12.39 10.46 28.23
C ILE A 230 11.83 11.19 27.02
N ASN A 231 12.02 12.49 27.03
CA ASN A 231 11.72 13.42 25.95
C ASN A 231 12.69 13.21 24.76
N THR A 232 12.98 11.96 24.39
CA THR A 232 13.71 11.65 23.17
C THR A 232 12.69 11.69 22.05
N ARG A 233 12.76 12.71 21.19
CA ARG A 233 12.16 12.67 19.85
C ARG A 233 12.71 11.43 19.14
N THR A 234 12.01 10.30 19.25
CA THR A 234 12.32 9.11 18.47
C THR A 234 12.11 9.51 17.02
N ARG A 235 13.19 9.65 16.25
CA ARG A 235 13.10 10.10 14.86
C ARG A 235 12.61 8.92 14.03
N PHE A 236 11.57 9.18 13.25
CA PHE A 236 11.14 8.25 12.23
C PHE A 236 11.75 8.71 10.89
N SER A 237 12.21 7.77 10.06
CA SER A 237 12.81 8.10 8.77
C SER A 237 12.10 7.37 7.64
N LEU A 238 11.81 8.09 6.58
CA LEU A 238 11.42 7.58 5.27
C LEU A 238 12.46 8.09 4.26
N PRO A 239 13.71 7.60 4.33
CA PRO A 239 14.85 8.22 3.65
C PRO A 239 14.72 8.21 2.13
N LYS A 240 13.99 7.24 1.58
CA LYS A 240 13.76 7.08 0.14
C LYS A 240 12.45 7.69 -0.37
N LEU A 241 11.61 8.26 0.50
CA LEU A 241 10.33 8.83 0.06
C LEU A 241 10.60 10.04 -0.83
N GLN A 242 10.05 9.99 -2.04
CA GLN A 242 10.22 10.95 -3.13
C GLN A 242 8.92 11.71 -3.41
N GLU A 243 7.79 11.01 -3.34
CA GLU A 243 6.45 11.53 -3.64
C GLU A 243 5.48 11.26 -2.47
N LEU A 244 4.83 12.31 -1.98
CA LEU A 244 3.77 12.24 -0.97
C LEU A 244 2.52 12.96 -1.46
N VAL A 245 1.43 12.22 -1.66
CA VAL A 245 0.13 12.75 -2.08
C VAL A 245 -0.93 12.46 -1.02
N LEU A 246 -1.49 13.51 -0.43
CA LEU A 246 -2.58 13.47 0.55
C LEU A 246 -3.75 14.31 0.03
N ALA A 247 -4.83 13.68 -0.44
CA ALA A 247 -5.92 14.39 -1.09
C ALA A 247 -7.31 13.99 -0.58
N TYR A 248 -8.15 14.97 -0.28
CA TYR A 248 -9.54 14.77 0.15
C TYR A 248 -9.64 13.88 1.40
N LEU A 249 -8.89 14.27 2.44
CA LEU A 249 -8.82 13.58 3.73
C LEU A 249 -9.34 14.52 4.85
N PRO A 250 -10.66 14.74 4.94
CA PRO A 250 -11.24 15.74 5.84
C PRO A 250 -11.01 15.45 7.32
N GLU A 251 -10.82 14.17 7.71
CA GLU A 251 -10.56 13.75 9.08
C GLU A 251 -9.07 13.62 9.44
N LEU A 252 -8.15 13.86 8.50
CA LEU A 252 -6.73 13.65 8.74
C LEU A 252 -6.19 14.66 9.75
N LYS A 253 -5.77 14.19 10.92
CA LYS A 253 -5.25 15.01 12.02
C LYS A 253 -3.72 15.01 12.05
N SER A 254 -3.10 13.90 11.66
CA SER A 254 -1.67 13.66 11.85
C SER A 254 -1.09 12.74 10.77
N ILE A 255 0.16 13.00 10.34
CA ILE A 255 0.93 12.03 9.54
C ILE A 255 1.64 11.03 10.45
N CYS A 256 2.09 11.46 11.63
CA CYS A 256 2.75 10.61 12.63
C CYS A 256 2.49 11.15 14.03
N SER A 257 1.74 10.40 14.85
CA SER A 257 1.11 10.94 16.07
C SER A 257 2.04 11.11 17.28
N SER A 258 3.19 10.45 17.29
CA SER A 258 4.08 10.41 18.46
C SER A 258 5.05 11.61 18.60
N ASN A 259 4.68 12.79 18.08
CA ASN A 259 5.55 13.99 18.08
C ASN A 259 6.94 13.72 17.45
N ARG A 260 7.01 12.70 16.58
CA ARG A 260 8.22 12.25 15.91
C ARG A 260 8.39 13.05 14.63
N ALA A 261 9.55 13.69 14.47
CA ALA A 261 9.90 14.24 13.17
C ALA A 261 10.12 13.09 12.19
N VAL A 262 9.52 13.21 11.01
CA VAL A 262 9.71 12.30 9.88
C VAL A 262 10.79 12.87 8.98
N ILE A 263 11.94 12.23 8.96
CA ILE A 263 13.06 12.63 8.12
C ILE A 263 12.87 12.01 6.73
N CYS A 264 12.74 12.86 5.72
CA CYS A 264 12.61 12.45 4.33
C CYS A 264 13.72 13.10 3.51
N ASP A 265 14.83 12.36 3.32
CA ASP A 265 16.03 12.88 2.65
C ASP A 265 15.86 13.03 1.12
N SER A 266 14.89 12.31 0.54
CA SER A 266 14.68 12.24 -0.91
C SER A 266 13.38 12.91 -1.39
N LEU A 267 12.60 13.56 -0.50
CA LEU A 267 11.25 14.02 -0.82
C LEU A 267 11.28 15.28 -1.69
N TRP A 268 10.69 15.24 -2.87
CA TRP A 268 10.69 16.39 -3.78
C TRP A 268 9.28 16.77 -4.28
N ASP A 269 8.34 15.83 -4.33
CA ASP A 269 6.93 16.08 -4.69
C ASP A 269 6.03 15.90 -3.46
N ILE A 270 5.29 16.96 -3.18
CA ILE A 270 4.36 17.06 -2.08
C ILE A 270 3.06 17.61 -2.63
N GLU A 271 2.03 16.78 -2.62
CA GLU A 271 0.67 17.18 -2.91
C GLU A 271 -0.20 17.09 -1.66
N VAL A 272 -0.82 18.19 -1.26
CA VAL A 272 -1.82 18.22 -0.18
C VAL A 272 -3.06 18.94 -0.68
N ARG A 273 -4.16 18.20 -0.80
CA ARG A 273 -5.46 18.75 -1.22
C ARG A 273 -6.53 18.45 -0.18
N GLU A 274 -7.32 19.45 0.20
CA GLU A 274 -8.54 19.25 1.01
C GLU A 274 -8.31 18.44 2.32
N CYS A 275 -7.23 18.77 3.04
CA CYS A 275 -6.85 18.14 4.32
C CYS A 275 -7.00 19.09 5.53
N MET A 276 -8.16 19.73 5.71
CA MET A 276 -8.32 20.89 6.63
C MET A 276 -7.99 20.61 8.11
N LYS A 277 -8.13 19.36 8.57
CA LYS A 277 -7.83 19.00 9.97
C LYS A 277 -6.35 18.73 10.24
N LEU A 278 -5.52 18.67 9.20
CA LEU A 278 -4.09 18.43 9.32
C LEU A 278 -3.41 19.74 9.72
N LYS A 279 -3.15 19.93 11.01
CA LYS A 279 -2.60 21.19 11.54
C LYS A 279 -1.07 21.24 11.58
N ARG A 280 -0.41 20.09 11.46
CA ARG A 280 1.03 19.96 11.59
C ARG A 280 1.61 19.08 10.49
N MET A 281 2.69 19.55 9.89
CA MET A 281 3.54 18.82 8.96
C MET A 281 4.85 18.40 9.65
N PRO A 282 4.98 17.13 10.09
CA PRO A 282 6.15 16.64 10.80
C PRO A 282 7.35 16.33 9.89
N LEU A 283 7.35 16.82 8.65
CA LEU A 283 8.37 16.51 7.66
C LEU A 283 9.62 17.35 7.89
N TYR A 284 10.78 16.71 7.85
CA TYR A 284 12.08 17.36 7.87
C TYR A 284 12.81 17.09 6.55
N LEU A 285 13.13 18.16 5.82
CA LEU A 285 13.54 18.13 4.41
C LEU A 285 14.98 18.66 4.20
N PRO A 286 16.03 17.91 4.61
CA PRO A 286 17.41 18.38 4.55
C PRO A 286 17.90 18.77 3.15
N GLN A 287 17.39 18.14 2.10
CA GLN A 287 17.70 18.38 0.69
C GLN A 287 17.48 19.81 0.21
N PHE A 288 16.57 20.56 0.86
CA PHE A 288 16.34 21.97 0.51
C PHE A 288 17.25 22.97 1.26
N ARG A 289 18.23 22.50 2.05
CA ARG A 289 19.15 23.39 2.81
C ARG A 289 20.28 23.98 1.98
N ASP A 290 20.79 23.27 0.97
CA ASP A 290 22.14 23.51 0.45
C ASP A 290 22.28 23.69 -1.08
N THR A 291 21.20 23.74 -1.87
CA THR A 291 21.34 23.63 -3.33
C THR A 291 20.96 24.87 -4.15
N HIS A 292 22.00 25.56 -4.61
CA HIS A 292 22.11 26.16 -5.96
C HIS A 292 22.26 25.07 -7.06
N GLN A 293 21.77 23.84 -6.85
CA GLN A 293 21.96 22.71 -7.77
C GLN A 293 20.64 22.10 -8.21
N SER A 294 20.51 21.99 -9.53
CA SER A 294 19.52 21.27 -10.34
C SER A 294 18.09 21.25 -9.83
N VAL A 295 17.27 22.09 -10.47
CA VAL A 295 15.81 22.13 -10.43
C VAL A 295 15.24 20.70 -10.53
N PRO A 296 14.60 20.14 -9.48
CA PRO A 296 13.70 19.00 -9.68
C PRO A 296 12.58 19.48 -10.61
N SER A 297 12.22 18.70 -11.63
CA SER A 297 11.12 19.04 -12.56
C SER A 297 9.74 18.81 -11.95
N GLU A 298 9.61 18.94 -10.63
CA GLU A 298 8.48 18.42 -9.87
C GLU A 298 8.08 19.42 -8.76
N ASP A 299 6.76 19.55 -8.57
CA ASP A 299 6.09 20.69 -7.94
C ASP A 299 5.56 20.36 -6.53
N ILE A 300 5.47 21.39 -5.67
CA ILE A 300 4.74 21.30 -4.40
C ILE A 300 3.33 21.84 -4.65
N CYS A 301 2.35 20.94 -4.74
CA CYS A 301 0.97 21.28 -5.06
C CYS A 301 0.11 21.33 -3.79
N ILE A 302 -0.37 22.52 -3.42
CA ILE A 302 -1.18 22.69 -2.20
C ILE A 302 -2.54 23.28 -2.52
N SER A 303 -3.60 22.70 -1.97
CA SER A 303 -4.95 23.25 -2.01
C SER A 303 -5.71 22.89 -0.72
N PRO A 304 -6.44 23.83 -0.11
CA PRO A 304 -6.57 25.24 -0.45
C PRO A 304 -5.44 26.06 0.21
N ARG A 305 -5.28 27.32 -0.20
CA ARG A 305 -4.20 28.20 0.28
C ARG A 305 -4.28 28.45 1.79
N GLU A 306 -5.48 28.53 2.34
CA GLU A 306 -5.75 28.77 3.76
C GLU A 306 -5.13 27.67 4.64
N TRP A 307 -5.11 26.43 4.14
CA TRP A 307 -4.43 25.33 4.81
C TRP A 307 -2.91 25.57 4.86
N TRP A 308 -2.29 25.96 3.74
CA TRP A 308 -0.86 26.27 3.69
C TRP A 308 -0.47 27.39 4.66
N GLU A 309 -1.32 28.41 4.79
CA GLU A 309 -1.07 29.55 5.67
C GLU A 309 -1.17 29.16 7.16
N SER A 310 -2.06 28.22 7.50
CA SER A 310 -2.32 27.81 8.89
C SER A 310 -1.46 26.66 9.40
N VAL A 311 -0.98 25.77 8.51
CA VAL A 311 -0.21 24.58 8.92
C VAL A 311 1.13 24.93 9.58
N GLU A 312 1.45 24.24 10.66
CA GLU A 312 2.74 24.30 11.36
C GLU A 312 3.72 23.27 10.77
N TRP A 313 4.95 23.67 10.51
CA TRP A 313 5.99 22.78 9.96
C TRP A 313 7.09 22.52 10.99
N ASP A 314 7.49 21.25 11.13
CA ASP A 314 8.65 20.88 11.95
C ASP A 314 9.98 21.30 11.29
N TYR A 315 9.99 21.40 9.96
CA TYR A 315 11.15 21.89 9.24
C TYR A 315 11.33 23.42 9.41
N PRO A 316 12.50 23.89 9.87
CA PRO A 316 12.73 25.32 10.10
C PRO A 316 12.55 26.13 8.82
N LYS A 317 11.73 27.19 8.89
CA LYS A 317 11.45 28.10 7.76
C LYS A 317 10.92 27.39 6.50
N ALA A 318 10.22 26.26 6.65
CA ALA A 318 9.68 25.49 5.52
C ALA A 318 8.94 26.35 4.50
N LYS A 319 8.09 27.29 4.94
CA LYS A 319 7.33 28.14 4.02
C LYS A 319 8.19 29.09 3.19
N GLU A 320 9.34 29.53 3.70
CA GLU A 320 10.30 30.35 2.95
C GLU A 320 11.08 29.49 1.96
N VAL A 321 11.56 28.34 2.44
CA VAL A 321 12.38 27.42 1.68
C VAL A 321 11.58 26.85 0.51
N LEU A 322 10.38 26.31 0.75
CA LEU A 322 9.57 25.61 -0.24
C LEU A 322 8.87 26.55 -1.24
N ARG A 323 8.87 27.86 -0.99
CA ARG A 323 8.15 28.87 -1.79
C ARG A 323 8.46 28.83 -3.30
N PRO A 324 9.70 28.62 -3.77
CA PRO A 324 10.01 28.60 -5.21
C PRO A 324 9.34 27.47 -5.98
N TRP A 325 8.97 26.38 -5.31
CA TRP A 325 8.35 25.18 -5.90
C TRP A 325 6.85 25.08 -5.60
N LEU A 326 6.30 26.05 -4.86
CA LEU A 326 4.92 26.03 -4.39
C LEU A 326 3.96 26.52 -5.47
N TYR A 327 3.02 25.65 -5.84
CA TYR A 327 1.89 25.96 -6.69
C TYR A 327 0.57 25.69 -5.95
N PHE A 328 -0.42 26.58 -6.16
CA PHE A 328 -1.75 26.43 -5.58
C PHE A 328 -2.75 26.05 -6.68
N VAL A 329 -3.59 25.05 -6.40
CA VAL A 329 -4.66 24.57 -7.29
C VAL A 329 -6.02 25.03 -6.81
#